data_AF-A0A969HEK5-F1
#
_entry.id   AF-A0A969HEK5-F1
#
_cell.length_a   1.000
_cell.length_b   1.000
_cell.length_c   1.000
_cell.angle_alpha   90.00
_cell.angle_beta   90.00
_cell.angle_gamma   90.00
#
_symmetry.space_group_name_H-M   'P 1'
#
loop_
_entity.id
_entity.type
_entity.pdbx_description
1 polymer ?
#
loop_
_entity_poly.entity_id
_entity_poly.type
_entity_poly.pdbx_seq_one_letter_code
_entity_poly.pdbx_strand_id
1 'polypeptide(L)'
;MSLIGVYVAVNFVAESLSERFTGQLVEAGSVAADSFARREQEHLTWVNLIAFTEGIDAAILDNDSVKLESLVSPLVYTNKPDRVDLIDVEGRQLLEIHRPPNSTDVKDYTISSGENLSDWPIVQKVLSRVIDEKGDKYVTLARIEDQEMLITIGPIRQGDEIVGAVMVSSYVQDLLKLLAQFTFAEITLYNLNGQVINTTLGTGGQAAVEVLALSKLEAQTLLSEGAEQSLFRSLNFRGREYNLLFGVFRARGEALGFYSVALPRTFIEARETTLRDRMVLVFAVALPLVFAIGYFTANTITKRVQHLMENAMAVASGDFTRRTEIVSDDEIGSLATSLDHMTVSLARYTHALQKRIDELTALYEGSTAVTIRSGLNLEHVLEAVTGSLKEVIRGTDDVVVYLLDESGQFLLPRASITTPADLPSLAFEEKGSIRTMLAPAKPQAIQLADIGAHSLNGTFKGWLLPGDDCAPHCRSGNSGHAPGYP
;
A
#
# COMPACT_ATOMS: atom_id res chain seq x y z
N MET A 1 -2.31 -15.65 -10.62
CA MET A 1 -2.51 -15.19 -9.24
C MET A 1 -3.14 -13.81 -9.13
N SER A 2 -2.69 -12.74 -9.83
CA SER A 2 -3.28 -11.40 -9.64
C SER A 2 -4.69 -11.19 -10.23
N LEU A 3 -5.03 -11.85 -11.35
CA LEU A 3 -6.39 -11.87 -11.92
C LEU A 3 -7.43 -12.45 -10.95
N ILE A 4 -7.01 -13.42 -10.12
CA ILE A 4 -7.86 -14.03 -9.11
C ILE A 4 -8.11 -13.05 -7.96
N GLY A 5 -7.10 -12.25 -7.56
CA GLY A 5 -7.24 -11.24 -6.50
C GLY A 5 -8.24 -10.12 -6.84
N VAL A 6 -8.23 -9.63 -8.09
CA VAL A 6 -9.20 -8.62 -8.55
C VAL A 6 -10.61 -9.22 -8.65
N TYR A 7 -10.74 -10.44 -9.14
CA TYR A 7 -12.02 -11.16 -9.20
C TYR A 7 -12.61 -11.40 -7.80
N VAL A 8 -11.79 -11.82 -6.84
CA VAL A 8 -12.22 -12.04 -5.44
C VAL A 8 -12.65 -10.73 -4.77
N ALA A 9 -11.91 -9.63 -4.95
CA ALA A 9 -12.28 -8.34 -4.36
C ALA A 9 -13.61 -7.79 -4.92
N VAL A 10 -13.86 -7.95 -6.22
CA VAL A 10 -15.11 -7.51 -6.86
C VAL A 10 -16.30 -8.34 -6.40
N ASN A 11 -16.15 -9.67 -6.30
CA ASN A 11 -17.22 -10.52 -5.78
C ASN A 11 -17.52 -10.21 -4.31
N PHE A 12 -16.51 -9.93 -3.49
CA PHE A 12 -16.71 -9.60 -2.07
C PHE A 12 -17.49 -8.29 -1.88
N VAL A 13 -17.24 -7.29 -2.73
CA VAL A 13 -17.99 -6.02 -2.69
C VAL A 13 -19.44 -6.23 -3.14
N ALA A 14 -19.69 -7.02 -4.19
CA ALA A 14 -21.04 -7.32 -4.66
C ALA A 14 -21.88 -8.09 -3.63
N GLU A 15 -21.27 -9.07 -2.95
CA GLU A 15 -21.92 -9.86 -1.89
C GLU A 15 -22.29 -8.97 -0.70
N SER A 16 -21.41 -8.03 -0.31
CA SER A 16 -21.66 -7.07 0.78
C SER A 16 -22.79 -6.07 0.48
N LEU A 17 -22.99 -5.70 -0.79
CA LEU A 17 -24.07 -4.79 -1.21
C LEU A 17 -25.43 -5.50 -1.19
N SER A 18 -25.48 -6.77 -1.61
CA SER A 18 -26.70 -7.58 -1.56
C SER A 18 -27.16 -7.82 -0.12
N GLU A 19 -26.23 -8.14 0.80
CA GLU A 19 -26.57 -8.34 2.22
C GLU A 19 -27.13 -7.07 2.86
N ARG A 20 -26.51 -5.90 2.61
CA ARG A 20 -26.98 -4.61 3.13
C ARG A 20 -28.37 -4.26 2.61
N PHE A 21 -28.62 -4.52 1.33
CA PHE A 21 -29.90 -4.23 0.70
C PHE A 21 -31.02 -5.11 1.28
N THR A 22 -30.76 -6.41 1.48
CA THR A 22 -31.70 -7.31 2.16
C THR A 22 -31.94 -6.86 3.60
N GLY A 23 -30.90 -6.45 4.32
CA GLY A 23 -31.01 -5.89 5.66
C GLY A 23 -31.92 -4.66 5.72
N GLN A 24 -31.76 -3.72 4.78
CA GLN A 24 -32.62 -2.53 4.69
C GLN A 24 -34.08 -2.87 4.40
N LEU A 25 -34.34 -3.85 3.54
CA LEU A 25 -35.71 -4.32 3.28
C LEU A 25 -36.36 -4.90 4.55
N VAL A 26 -35.63 -5.76 5.27
CA VAL A 26 -36.12 -6.37 6.52
C VAL A 26 -36.38 -5.31 7.59
N GLU A 27 -35.47 -4.35 7.75
CA GLU A 27 -35.64 -3.22 8.68
C GLU A 27 -36.88 -2.40 8.33
N ALA A 28 -37.03 -2.00 7.06
CA ALA A 28 -38.20 -1.25 6.59
C ALA A 28 -39.50 -2.07 6.74
N GLY A 29 -39.44 -3.38 6.53
CA GLY A 29 -40.53 -4.31 6.79
C GLY A 29 -40.94 -4.37 8.27
N SER A 30 -39.98 -4.40 9.19
CA SER A 30 -40.22 -4.35 10.63
C SER A 30 -40.83 -3.01 11.07
N VAL A 31 -40.27 -1.89 10.59
CA VAL A 31 -40.79 -0.55 10.90
C VAL A 31 -42.23 -0.39 10.41
N ALA A 32 -42.56 -0.94 9.24
CA ALA A 32 -43.94 -0.95 8.74
C ALA A 32 -44.88 -1.72 9.67
N ALA A 33 -44.51 -2.95 10.08
CA ALA A 33 -45.29 -3.76 11.03
C ALA A 33 -45.49 -3.05 12.38
N ASP A 34 -44.42 -2.52 12.96
CA ASP A 34 -44.46 -1.79 14.23
C ASP A 34 -45.36 -0.56 14.17
N SER A 35 -45.37 0.12 13.03
CA SER A 35 -46.20 1.31 12.86
C SER A 35 -47.68 0.98 12.66
N PHE A 36 -48.00 -0.15 12.01
CA PHE A 36 -49.37 -0.67 11.96
C PHE A 36 -49.88 -1.04 13.36
N ALA A 37 -49.08 -1.74 14.15
CA ALA A 37 -49.41 -2.08 15.54
C ALA A 37 -49.58 -0.82 16.41
N ARG A 38 -48.72 0.19 16.21
CA ARG A 38 -48.85 1.49 16.88
C ARG A 38 -50.16 2.18 16.54
N ARG A 39 -50.54 2.21 15.25
CA ARG A 39 -51.80 2.82 14.80
C ARG A 39 -53.01 2.10 15.39
N GLU A 40 -52.98 0.77 15.46
CA GLU A 40 -54.01 -0.03 16.14
C GLU A 40 -54.13 0.37 17.62
N GLN A 41 -53.01 0.50 18.33
CA GLN A 41 -53.01 0.86 19.75
C GLN A 41 -53.50 2.29 20.01
N GLU A 42 -53.19 3.23 19.11
CA GLU A 42 -53.74 4.59 19.13
C GLU A 42 -55.27 4.57 18.97
N HIS A 43 -55.79 3.84 17.98
CA HIS A 43 -57.23 3.68 17.79
C HIS A 43 -57.92 3.08 19.01
N LEU A 44 -57.36 2.01 19.58
CA LEU A 44 -57.91 1.37 20.79
C LEU A 44 -57.94 2.35 21.98
N THR A 45 -56.92 3.20 22.10
CA THR A 45 -56.88 4.25 23.12
C THR A 45 -58.02 5.25 22.93
N TRP A 46 -58.27 5.70 21.70
CA TRP A 46 -59.34 6.66 21.41
C TRP A 46 -60.74 6.06 21.56
N VAL A 47 -60.93 4.82 21.11
CA VAL A 47 -62.16 4.03 21.34
C VAL A 47 -62.46 3.96 22.84
N ASN A 48 -61.47 3.62 23.67
CA ASN A 48 -61.67 3.57 25.12
C ASN A 48 -61.97 4.95 25.71
N LEU A 49 -61.25 5.99 25.31
CA LEU A 49 -61.44 7.34 25.82
C LEU A 49 -62.86 7.84 25.56
N ILE A 50 -63.39 7.59 24.37
CA ILE A 50 -64.75 7.97 23.99
C ILE A 50 -65.77 7.06 24.69
N ALA A 51 -65.61 5.73 24.63
CA ALA A 51 -66.58 4.80 25.19
C ALA A 51 -66.76 4.93 26.71
N PHE A 52 -65.72 5.36 27.44
CA PHE A 52 -65.78 5.59 28.89
C PHE A 52 -66.03 7.06 29.27
N THR A 53 -66.39 7.91 28.31
CA THR A 53 -66.74 9.31 28.61
C THR A 53 -68.05 9.37 29.41
N GLU A 54 -68.02 10.07 30.53
CA GLU A 54 -69.19 10.19 31.42
C GLU A 54 -70.39 10.81 30.67
N GLY A 55 -71.54 10.12 30.73
CA GLY A 55 -72.78 10.57 30.11
C GLY A 55 -72.93 10.27 28.62
N ILE A 56 -71.95 9.59 28.00
CA ILE A 56 -72.04 9.16 26.59
C ILE A 56 -73.12 8.10 26.39
N ASP A 57 -73.25 7.18 27.33
CA ASP A 57 -74.24 6.11 27.36
C ASP A 57 -75.67 6.67 27.42
N ALA A 58 -75.93 7.60 28.33
CA ALA A 58 -77.22 8.27 28.46
C ALA A 58 -77.56 9.09 27.20
N ALA A 59 -76.58 9.79 26.63
CA ALA A 59 -76.79 10.58 25.42
C ALA A 59 -77.10 9.72 24.18
N ILE A 60 -76.55 8.50 24.09
CA ILE A 60 -76.91 7.52 23.04
C ILE A 60 -78.35 7.04 23.22
N LEU A 61 -78.74 6.68 24.45
CA LEU A 61 -80.10 6.21 24.74
C LEU A 61 -81.16 7.29 24.48
N ASP A 62 -80.84 8.55 24.78
CA ASP A 62 -81.72 9.70 24.53
C ASP A 62 -81.69 10.16 23.06
N ASN A 63 -80.81 9.59 22.23
CA ASN A 63 -80.56 10.00 20.85
C ASN A 63 -80.24 11.52 20.72
N ASP A 64 -79.49 12.06 21.68
CA ASP A 64 -79.16 13.48 21.79
C ASP A 64 -77.82 13.79 21.08
N SER A 65 -77.89 14.01 19.77
CA SER A 65 -76.70 14.29 18.96
C SER A 65 -75.93 15.55 19.38
N VAL A 66 -76.62 16.56 19.91
CA VAL A 66 -76.01 17.81 20.40
C VAL A 66 -75.17 17.54 21.63
N LYS A 67 -75.69 16.74 22.57
CA LYS A 67 -74.94 16.33 23.76
C LYS A 67 -73.78 15.42 23.38
N LEU A 68 -73.97 14.47 22.48
CA LEU A 68 -72.90 13.61 21.96
C LEU A 68 -71.77 14.43 21.34
N GLU A 69 -72.10 15.42 20.51
CA GLU A 69 -71.11 16.32 19.92
C GLU A 69 -70.32 17.06 21.01
N SER A 70 -71.00 17.59 22.03
CA SER A 70 -70.35 18.34 23.12
C SER A 70 -69.38 17.49 23.95
N LEU A 71 -69.65 16.19 24.10
CA LEU A 71 -68.83 15.24 24.85
C LEU A 71 -67.63 14.76 24.03
N VAL A 72 -67.83 14.49 22.74
CA VAL A 72 -66.81 13.85 21.89
C VAL A 72 -65.90 14.84 21.17
N SER A 73 -66.41 16.02 20.80
CA SER A 73 -65.61 17.02 20.06
C SER A 73 -64.31 17.41 20.76
N PRO A 74 -64.25 17.65 22.09
CA PRO A 74 -62.98 17.93 22.77
C PRO A 74 -61.95 16.80 22.63
N LEU A 75 -62.41 15.54 22.62
CA LEU A 75 -61.56 14.37 22.45
C LEU A 75 -61.04 14.27 21.02
N VAL A 76 -61.88 14.55 20.02
CA VAL A 76 -61.53 14.54 18.60
C VAL A 76 -60.55 15.66 18.24
N TYR A 77 -60.77 16.88 18.74
CA TYR A 77 -59.84 17.99 18.49
C TYR A 77 -58.48 17.78 19.18
N THR A 78 -58.45 17.05 20.30
CA THR A 78 -57.22 16.76 21.05
C THR A 78 -56.42 15.62 20.38
N ASN A 79 -57.07 14.50 20.08
CA ASN A 79 -56.42 13.28 19.59
C ASN A 79 -56.29 13.21 18.07
N LYS A 80 -57.06 14.04 17.36
CA LYS A 80 -56.99 14.25 15.91
C LYS A 80 -57.25 13.02 15.01
N PRO A 81 -58.19 12.11 15.34
CA PRO A 81 -58.55 11.00 14.45
C PRO A 81 -59.04 11.49 13.09
N ASP A 82 -58.96 10.65 12.06
CA ASP A 82 -59.49 11.02 10.74
C ASP A 82 -61.02 10.96 10.72
N ARG A 83 -61.63 9.96 11.38
CA ARG A 83 -63.09 9.87 11.54
C ARG A 83 -63.47 9.17 12.85
N VAL A 84 -64.54 9.65 13.48
CA VAL A 84 -65.20 9.04 14.63
C VAL A 84 -66.70 8.92 14.36
N ASP A 85 -67.26 7.75 14.60
CA ASP A 85 -68.70 7.50 14.52
C ASP A 85 -69.21 6.95 15.85
N LEU A 86 -70.36 7.46 16.29
CA LEU A 86 -71.15 6.88 17.37
C LEU A 86 -72.40 6.23 16.79
N ILE A 87 -72.66 5.00 17.22
CA ILE A 87 -73.68 4.13 16.65
C ILE A 87 -74.59 3.64 17.78
N ASP A 88 -75.91 3.65 17.56
CA ASP A 88 -76.89 3.08 18.49
C ASP A 88 -76.95 1.54 18.42
N VAL A 89 -77.78 0.92 19.28
CA VAL A 89 -77.95 -0.54 19.30
C VAL A 89 -78.63 -1.10 18.04
N GLU A 90 -79.37 -0.27 17.32
CA GLU A 90 -79.97 -0.63 16.03
C GLU A 90 -78.99 -0.49 14.85
N GLY A 91 -77.78 0.02 15.08
CA GLY A 91 -76.76 0.21 14.04
C GLY A 91 -76.89 1.52 13.26
N ARG A 92 -77.68 2.49 13.74
CA ARG A 92 -77.77 3.83 13.15
C ARG A 92 -76.70 4.74 13.71
N GLN A 93 -76.07 5.52 12.86
CA GLN A 93 -75.06 6.50 13.21
C GLN A 93 -75.73 7.75 13.82
N LEU A 94 -75.45 8.02 15.09
CA LEU A 94 -75.99 9.16 15.84
C LEU A 94 -75.13 10.42 15.71
N LEU A 95 -73.81 10.23 15.57
CA LEU A 95 -72.84 11.30 15.40
C LEU A 95 -71.68 10.81 14.55
N GLU A 96 -71.29 11.61 13.57
CA GLU A 96 -70.05 11.49 12.82
C GLU A 96 -69.24 12.76 13.03
N ILE A 97 -67.95 12.61 13.29
CA ILE A 97 -66.99 13.71 13.18
C ILE A 97 -65.88 13.22 12.27
N HIS A 98 -65.81 13.73 11.04
CA HIS A 98 -64.81 13.33 10.05
C HIS A 98 -64.01 14.52 9.52
N ARG A 99 -62.71 14.30 9.33
CA ARG A 99 -61.81 15.23 8.65
C ARG A 99 -61.76 14.87 7.17
N PRO A 100 -62.06 15.78 6.23
CA PRO A 100 -62.02 15.49 4.81
C PRO A 100 -60.64 14.98 4.37
N PRO A 101 -60.58 14.04 3.41
CA PRO A 101 -59.31 13.51 2.92
C PRO A 101 -58.46 14.63 2.31
N ASN A 102 -57.16 14.62 2.61
CA ASN A 102 -56.19 15.64 2.18
C ASN A 102 -56.37 17.05 2.77
N SER A 103 -57.24 17.25 3.77
CA SER A 103 -57.27 18.54 4.48
C SER A 103 -55.96 18.75 5.24
N THR A 104 -55.31 19.89 5.02
CA THR A 104 -54.08 20.28 5.73
C THR A 104 -54.37 21.01 7.04
N ASP A 105 -55.63 21.39 7.27
CA ASP A 105 -56.07 21.97 8.53
C ASP A 105 -56.54 20.86 9.47
N VAL A 106 -55.81 20.73 10.57
CA VAL A 106 -56.06 19.72 11.61
C VAL A 106 -57.40 19.96 12.32
N LYS A 107 -58.01 21.14 12.17
CA LYS A 107 -59.30 21.51 12.76
C LYS A 107 -60.48 21.43 11.78
N ASP A 108 -60.24 21.11 10.52
CA ASP A 108 -61.26 20.99 9.49
C ASP A 108 -62.03 19.67 9.65
N TYR A 109 -63.00 19.69 10.56
CA TYR A 109 -63.91 18.57 10.79
C TYR A 109 -65.30 18.95 10.34
N THR A 110 -65.95 18.00 9.67
CA THR A 110 -67.36 18.06 9.35
C THR A 110 -68.13 17.12 10.26
N ILE A 111 -69.36 17.51 10.59
CA ILE A 111 -70.23 16.78 11.51
C ILE A 111 -71.47 16.36 10.74
N SER A 112 -71.79 15.07 10.81
CA SER A 112 -72.94 14.45 10.16
C SER A 112 -73.61 13.45 11.10
N SER A 113 -74.79 12.96 10.70
CA SER A 113 -75.51 11.90 11.40
C SER A 113 -76.54 11.26 10.46
N GLY A 114 -77.05 10.10 10.83
CA GLY A 114 -78.17 9.45 10.15
C GLY A 114 -77.80 8.40 9.10
N GLU A 115 -76.52 8.06 8.95
CA GLU A 115 -76.12 6.89 8.14
C GLU A 115 -76.59 5.59 8.80
N ASN A 116 -77.06 4.62 8.01
CA ASN A 116 -77.39 3.30 8.51
C ASN A 116 -76.19 2.36 8.32
N LEU A 117 -75.57 1.96 9.42
CA LEU A 117 -74.39 1.09 9.46
C LEU A 117 -74.72 -0.32 9.97
N SER A 118 -76.00 -0.67 10.15
CA SER A 118 -76.43 -1.96 10.68
C SER A 118 -76.03 -3.17 9.80
N ASP A 119 -75.85 -2.95 8.50
CA ASP A 119 -75.41 -4.00 7.55
C ASP A 119 -73.90 -4.26 7.60
N TRP A 120 -73.14 -3.44 8.32
CA TRP A 120 -71.69 -3.57 8.37
C TRP A 120 -71.29 -4.75 9.27
N PRO A 121 -70.51 -5.73 8.77
CA PRO A 121 -70.16 -6.92 9.54
C PRO A 121 -69.48 -6.61 10.88
N ILE A 122 -68.64 -5.57 10.93
CA ILE A 122 -67.92 -5.20 12.15
C ILE A 122 -68.84 -4.56 13.20
N VAL A 123 -69.86 -3.81 12.78
CA VAL A 123 -70.88 -3.21 13.65
C VAL A 123 -71.73 -4.31 14.27
N GLN A 124 -72.20 -5.25 13.44
CA GLN A 124 -72.94 -6.43 13.93
C GLN A 124 -72.12 -7.24 14.92
N LYS A 125 -70.82 -7.42 14.68
CA LYS A 125 -69.93 -8.19 15.57
C LYS A 125 -69.82 -7.58 16.97
N VAL A 126 -69.76 -6.24 17.08
CA VAL A 126 -69.76 -5.52 18.36
C VAL A 126 -71.12 -5.59 19.04
N LEU A 127 -72.19 -5.23 18.32
CA LEU A 127 -73.53 -5.09 18.90
C LEU A 127 -74.15 -6.44 19.28
N SER A 128 -73.76 -7.54 18.62
CA SER A 128 -74.21 -8.90 18.95
C SER A 128 -73.57 -9.51 20.21
N ARG A 129 -72.76 -8.75 20.95
CA ARG A 129 -72.07 -9.18 22.19
C ARG A 129 -71.15 -10.40 21.99
N VAL A 130 -70.66 -10.61 20.77
CA VAL A 130 -69.59 -11.60 20.56
C VAL A 130 -68.35 -11.03 21.26
N ILE A 131 -67.84 -11.76 22.24
CA ILE A 131 -66.56 -11.49 22.90
C ILE A 131 -65.64 -12.63 22.48
N ASP A 132 -64.53 -12.31 21.83
CA ASP A 132 -63.50 -13.29 21.48
C ASP A 132 -62.44 -13.39 22.58
N GLU A 133 -61.47 -14.29 22.43
CA GLU A 133 -60.36 -14.47 23.38
C GLU A 133 -59.53 -13.20 23.61
N LYS A 134 -59.67 -12.19 22.75
CA LYS A 134 -58.93 -10.93 22.76
C LYS A 134 -59.81 -9.74 23.17
N GLY A 135 -61.07 -9.96 23.58
CA GLY A 135 -61.99 -8.94 24.08
C GLY A 135 -63.16 -8.58 23.16
N ASP A 136 -63.73 -7.40 23.37
CA ASP A 136 -64.98 -6.94 22.75
C ASP A 136 -64.79 -5.86 21.68
N LYS A 137 -63.55 -5.58 21.29
CA LYS A 137 -63.18 -4.56 20.28
C LYS A 137 -62.74 -5.24 19.01
N TYR A 138 -62.95 -4.63 17.86
CA TYR A 138 -62.58 -5.24 16.58
C TYR A 138 -61.85 -4.26 15.68
N VAL A 139 -61.00 -4.79 14.81
CA VAL A 139 -60.24 -4.02 13.82
C VAL A 139 -60.50 -4.62 12.45
N THR A 140 -60.74 -3.79 11.44
CA THR A 140 -60.86 -4.23 10.04
C THR A 140 -60.31 -3.19 9.09
N LEU A 141 -60.01 -3.62 7.87
CA LEU A 141 -59.93 -2.74 6.71
C LEU A 141 -61.28 -2.75 6.01
N ALA A 142 -61.83 -1.58 5.68
CA ALA A 142 -63.04 -1.47 4.91
C ALA A 142 -63.07 -0.16 4.10
N ARG A 143 -63.91 -0.15 3.08
CA ARG A 143 -64.08 1.00 2.20
C ARG A 143 -65.33 1.78 2.57
N ILE A 144 -65.17 3.04 2.97
CA ILE A 144 -66.25 3.99 3.28
C ILE A 144 -66.16 5.14 2.29
N GLU A 145 -67.25 5.47 1.60
CA GLU A 145 -67.31 6.62 0.66
C GLU A 145 -66.12 6.67 -0.33
N ASP A 146 -65.81 5.52 -0.93
CA ASP A 146 -64.69 5.33 -1.87
C ASP A 146 -63.27 5.36 -1.25
N GLN A 147 -63.14 5.65 0.05
CA GLN A 147 -61.88 5.68 0.79
C GLN A 147 -61.61 4.37 1.54
N GLU A 148 -60.39 3.84 1.39
CA GLU A 148 -59.92 2.70 2.16
C GLU A 148 -59.52 3.16 3.57
N MET A 149 -60.15 2.60 4.59
CA MET A 149 -59.92 2.97 5.98
C MET A 149 -59.57 1.77 6.85
N LEU A 150 -58.63 2.01 7.78
CA LEU A 150 -58.40 1.14 8.92
C LEU A 150 -59.38 1.55 10.01
N ILE A 151 -60.23 0.63 10.42
CA ILE A 151 -61.35 0.88 11.33
C ILE A 151 -61.13 0.09 12.60
N THR A 152 -61.36 0.73 13.74
CA THR A 152 -61.42 0.08 15.04
C THR A 152 -62.74 0.45 15.72
N ILE A 153 -63.45 -0.55 16.21
CA ILE A 153 -64.75 -0.36 16.84
C ILE A 153 -64.78 -1.03 18.22
N GLY A 154 -65.48 -0.42 19.17
CA GLY A 154 -65.70 -0.97 20.50
C GLY A 154 -67.09 -0.62 21.03
N PRO A 155 -67.61 -1.42 21.98
CA PRO A 155 -68.93 -1.20 22.54
C PRO A 155 -68.93 -0.05 23.54
N ILE A 156 -70.05 0.66 23.60
CA ILE A 156 -70.39 1.61 24.65
C ILE A 156 -71.38 0.92 25.57
N ARG A 157 -71.11 0.97 26.87
CA ARG A 157 -71.86 0.19 27.87
C ARG A 157 -72.48 1.08 28.93
N GLN A 158 -73.68 0.72 29.36
CA GLN A 158 -74.29 1.17 30.59
C GLN A 158 -74.35 -0.03 31.55
N GLY A 159 -73.45 -0.05 32.54
CA GLY A 159 -73.22 -1.26 33.34
C GLY A 159 -72.71 -2.42 32.46
N ASP A 160 -73.43 -3.54 32.47
CA ASP A 160 -73.09 -4.72 31.64
C ASP A 160 -73.74 -4.69 30.25
N GLU A 161 -74.66 -3.75 30.00
CA GLU A 161 -75.44 -3.71 28.78
C GLU A 161 -74.78 -2.87 27.70
N ILE A 162 -74.71 -3.38 26.46
CA ILE A 162 -74.25 -2.60 25.31
C ILE A 162 -75.40 -1.70 24.85
N VAL A 163 -75.16 -0.39 24.90
CA VAL A 163 -76.12 0.65 24.48
C VAL A 163 -75.74 1.28 23.14
N GLY A 164 -74.56 0.96 22.61
CA GLY A 164 -74.11 1.44 21.30
C GLY A 164 -72.68 1.02 21.02
N ALA A 165 -72.07 1.64 20.01
CA ALA A 165 -70.67 1.43 19.64
C ALA A 165 -69.99 2.74 19.25
N VAL A 166 -68.68 2.82 19.50
CA VAL A 166 -67.80 3.85 18.95
C VAL A 166 -66.92 3.24 17.90
N MET A 167 -66.82 3.89 16.75
CA MET A 167 -65.94 3.54 15.65
C MET A 167 -64.94 4.66 15.43
N VAL A 168 -63.68 4.30 15.26
CA VAL A 168 -62.56 5.21 15.01
C VAL A 168 -61.85 4.72 13.76
N SER A 169 -61.65 5.61 12.80
CA SER A 169 -61.09 5.26 11.49
C SER A 169 -59.92 6.16 11.12
N SER A 170 -58.97 5.59 10.38
CA SER A 170 -57.85 6.29 9.75
C SER A 170 -57.77 5.98 8.26
N TYR A 171 -57.40 6.96 7.45
CA TYR A 171 -57.18 6.76 6.02
C TYR A 171 -55.95 5.88 5.78
N VAL A 172 -56.15 4.76 5.07
CA VAL A 172 -55.06 3.86 4.70
C VAL A 172 -54.02 4.60 3.87
N GLN A 173 -54.46 5.47 2.96
CA GLN A 173 -53.55 6.23 2.09
C GLN A 173 -52.59 7.12 2.89
N ASP A 174 -53.08 7.83 3.90
CA ASP A 174 -52.24 8.73 4.70
C ASP A 174 -51.31 7.97 5.63
N LEU A 175 -51.78 6.84 6.18
CA LEU A 175 -50.92 5.88 6.88
C LEU A 175 -49.79 5.39 5.97
N LEU A 176 -50.09 4.94 4.75
CA LEU A 176 -49.07 4.46 3.81
C LEU A 176 -48.09 5.56 3.39
N LYS A 177 -48.55 6.80 3.16
CA LYS A 177 -47.67 7.94 2.85
C LYS A 177 -46.70 8.22 4.00
N LEU A 178 -47.21 8.25 5.24
CA LEU A 178 -46.39 8.45 6.44
C LEU A 178 -45.36 7.32 6.59
N LEU A 179 -45.77 6.07 6.36
CA LEU A 179 -44.87 4.93 6.43
C LEU A 179 -43.80 4.98 5.34
N ALA A 180 -44.16 5.36 4.12
CA ALA A 180 -43.21 5.50 3.02
C ALA A 180 -42.17 6.60 3.31
N GLN A 181 -42.57 7.67 4.01
CA GLN A 181 -41.64 8.71 4.46
C GLN A 181 -40.71 8.23 5.57
N PHE A 182 -41.19 7.47 6.55
CA PHE A 182 -40.35 6.96 7.64
C PHE A 182 -39.40 5.84 7.23
N THR A 183 -39.83 4.97 6.32
CA THR A 183 -39.04 3.83 5.84
C THR A 183 -38.18 4.16 4.62
N PHE A 184 -38.38 5.33 3.99
CA PHE A 184 -37.82 5.69 2.68
C PHE A 184 -38.06 4.62 1.60
N ALA A 185 -39.14 3.86 1.74
CA ALA A 185 -39.51 2.76 0.86
C ALA A 185 -40.93 2.94 0.35
N GLU A 186 -41.24 2.29 -0.77
CA GLU A 186 -42.60 2.27 -1.31
C GLU A 186 -43.39 1.17 -0.61
N ILE A 187 -44.61 1.48 -0.19
CA ILE A 187 -45.42 0.55 0.59
C ILE A 187 -46.72 0.27 -0.13
N THR A 188 -47.07 -1.02 -0.18
CA THR A 188 -48.33 -1.50 -0.75
C THR A 188 -49.06 -2.31 0.30
N LEU A 189 -50.36 -2.09 0.44
CA LEU A 189 -51.25 -2.88 1.28
C LEU A 189 -52.15 -3.76 0.41
N TYR A 190 -52.39 -4.98 0.85
CA TYR A 190 -53.15 -6.00 0.14
C TYR A 190 -54.22 -6.59 1.04
N ASN A 191 -55.34 -7.02 0.44
CA ASN A 191 -56.33 -7.82 1.13
C ASN A 191 -55.88 -9.29 1.24
N LEU A 192 -56.63 -10.10 1.99
CA LEU A 192 -56.35 -11.54 2.15
C LEU A 192 -56.43 -12.35 0.84
N ASN A 193 -57.06 -11.80 -0.20
CA ASN A 193 -57.10 -12.42 -1.53
C ASN A 193 -55.88 -12.08 -2.40
N GLY A 194 -54.94 -11.25 -1.89
CA GLY A 194 -53.75 -10.82 -2.61
C GLY A 194 -53.96 -9.64 -3.57
N GLN A 195 -55.12 -8.98 -3.52
CA GLN A 195 -55.41 -7.80 -4.33
C GLN A 195 -54.90 -6.54 -3.62
N VAL A 196 -54.39 -5.57 -4.38
CA VAL A 196 -53.91 -4.30 -3.85
C VAL A 196 -55.08 -3.46 -3.35
N ILE A 197 -55.02 -3.05 -2.07
CA ILE A 197 -55.92 -2.08 -1.45
C ILE A 197 -55.43 -0.67 -1.78
N ASN A 198 -54.14 -0.39 -1.51
CA ASN A 198 -53.54 0.91 -1.77
C ASN A 198 -52.01 0.78 -1.91
N THR A 199 -51.38 1.72 -2.60
CA THR A 199 -49.93 1.72 -2.82
C THR A 199 -49.36 3.13 -2.95
N THR A 200 -48.17 3.35 -2.41
CA THR A 200 -47.39 4.55 -2.69
C THR A 200 -46.56 4.41 -3.97
N LEU A 201 -46.34 3.18 -4.46
CA LEU A 201 -45.47 2.91 -5.63
C LEU A 201 -46.01 3.59 -6.89
N GLY A 202 -45.25 4.58 -7.37
CA GLY A 202 -45.65 5.38 -8.54
C GLY A 202 -46.98 6.12 -8.36
N THR A 203 -47.44 6.21 -7.10
CA THR A 203 -48.73 6.74 -6.62
C THR A 203 -49.94 6.27 -7.44
N GLY A 204 -50.21 4.96 -7.38
CA GLY A 204 -51.59 4.45 -7.34
C GLY A 204 -52.38 4.34 -8.65
N GLY A 205 -51.72 4.05 -9.78
CA GLY A 205 -52.41 3.77 -11.06
C GLY A 205 -52.73 2.29 -11.29
N GLN A 206 -53.64 2.00 -12.22
CA GLN A 206 -54.05 0.64 -12.62
C GLN A 206 -52.86 -0.27 -13.00
N ALA A 207 -51.86 0.30 -13.67
CA ALA A 207 -50.63 -0.40 -14.03
C ALA A 207 -49.75 -0.81 -12.84
N ALA A 208 -49.77 -0.07 -11.72
CA ALA A 208 -49.06 -0.49 -10.51
C ALA A 208 -49.80 -1.65 -9.84
N VAL A 209 -51.13 -1.54 -9.73
CA VAL A 209 -52.00 -2.55 -9.12
C VAL A 209 -51.85 -3.92 -9.77
N GLU A 210 -51.81 -3.97 -11.10
CA GLU A 210 -51.73 -5.23 -11.85
C GLU A 210 -50.43 -5.99 -11.58
N VAL A 211 -49.29 -5.30 -11.58
CA VAL A 211 -47.98 -5.96 -11.41
C VAL A 211 -47.65 -6.24 -9.94
N LEU A 212 -48.27 -5.51 -9.01
CA LEU A 212 -48.08 -5.70 -7.57
C LEU A 212 -48.90 -6.87 -7.00
N ALA A 213 -49.99 -7.28 -7.65
CA ALA A 213 -50.89 -8.31 -7.14
C ALA A 213 -50.15 -9.62 -6.74
N LEU A 214 -50.63 -10.22 -5.66
CA LEU A 214 -50.13 -11.50 -5.14
C LEU A 214 -50.86 -12.66 -5.82
N SER A 215 -50.11 -13.70 -6.19
CA SER A 215 -50.72 -14.97 -6.58
C SER A 215 -51.32 -15.66 -5.35
N LYS A 216 -52.28 -16.56 -5.57
CA LYS A 216 -52.86 -17.38 -4.50
C LYS A 216 -51.80 -18.16 -3.72
N LEU A 217 -50.76 -18.64 -4.40
CA LEU A 217 -49.67 -19.38 -3.78
C LEU A 217 -48.85 -18.48 -2.84
N GLU A 218 -48.52 -17.26 -3.26
CA GLU A 218 -47.76 -16.32 -2.42
C GLU A 218 -48.55 -15.88 -1.19
N ALA A 219 -49.85 -15.63 -1.34
CA ALA A 219 -50.74 -15.34 -0.21
C ALA A 219 -50.78 -16.50 0.79
N GLN A 220 -50.84 -17.75 0.32
CA GLN A 220 -50.78 -18.94 1.19
C GLN A 220 -49.42 -19.09 1.89
N THR A 221 -48.31 -18.84 1.18
CA THR A 221 -46.97 -18.86 1.78
C THR A 221 -46.87 -17.84 2.91
N LEU A 222 -47.35 -16.60 2.70
CA LEU A 222 -47.29 -15.56 3.73
C LEU A 222 -48.11 -15.89 4.98
N LEU A 223 -49.20 -16.65 4.83
CA LEU A 223 -50.02 -17.10 5.97
C LEU A 223 -49.45 -18.31 6.71
N SER A 224 -48.43 -18.98 6.18
CA SER A 224 -47.80 -20.12 6.84
C SER A 224 -46.93 -19.68 8.03
N GLU A 225 -46.96 -20.44 9.12
CA GLU A 225 -46.17 -20.13 10.32
C GLU A 225 -44.67 -20.08 10.00
N GLY A 226 -44.00 -19.00 10.40
CA GLY A 226 -42.55 -18.80 10.17
C GLY A 226 -42.17 -18.20 8.82
N ALA A 227 -43.14 -17.90 7.94
CA ALA A 227 -42.90 -17.24 6.65
C ALA A 227 -43.03 -15.70 6.70
N GLU A 228 -43.18 -15.12 7.89
CA GLU A 228 -43.20 -13.66 8.06
C GLU A 228 -41.86 -13.09 7.59
N GLN A 229 -41.91 -12.19 6.59
CA GLN A 229 -40.73 -11.57 5.98
C GLN A 229 -39.82 -12.56 5.20
N SER A 230 -40.36 -13.67 4.70
CA SER A 230 -39.58 -14.63 3.89
C SER A 230 -39.77 -14.50 2.38
N LEU A 231 -40.80 -13.77 1.94
CA LEU A 231 -41.12 -13.64 0.51
C LEU A 231 -40.45 -12.38 -0.05
N PHE A 232 -39.50 -12.61 -0.96
CA PHE A 232 -38.85 -11.57 -1.75
C PHE A 232 -39.31 -11.67 -3.20
N ARG A 233 -39.60 -10.52 -3.83
CA ARG A 233 -39.94 -10.46 -5.26
C ARG A 233 -39.21 -9.30 -5.92
N SER A 234 -38.58 -9.55 -7.06
CA SER A 234 -38.06 -8.48 -7.92
C SER A 234 -39.14 -8.05 -8.92
N LEU A 235 -39.30 -6.74 -9.07
CA LEU A 235 -40.32 -6.09 -9.87
C LEU A 235 -39.68 -5.02 -10.75
N ASN A 236 -39.92 -5.04 -12.05
CA ASN A 236 -39.58 -3.91 -12.91
C ASN A 236 -40.83 -3.05 -13.13
N PHE A 237 -40.79 -1.80 -12.69
CA PHE A 237 -41.88 -0.85 -12.86
C PHE A 237 -41.34 0.47 -13.43
N ARG A 238 -41.88 0.87 -14.59
CA ARG A 238 -41.48 2.09 -15.33
C ARG A 238 -39.97 2.19 -15.59
N GLY A 239 -39.32 1.06 -15.88
CA GLY A 239 -37.88 0.98 -16.17
C GLY A 239 -36.99 1.05 -14.93
N ARG A 240 -37.55 0.89 -13.73
CA ARG A 240 -36.81 0.80 -12.47
C ARG A 240 -37.06 -0.55 -11.84
N GLU A 241 -35.99 -1.22 -11.43
CA GLU A 241 -36.07 -2.46 -10.69
C GLU A 241 -36.24 -2.19 -9.19
N TYR A 242 -37.24 -2.81 -8.60
CA TYR A 242 -37.55 -2.80 -7.19
C TYR A 242 -37.40 -4.22 -6.65
N ASN A 243 -36.91 -4.34 -5.43
CA ASN A 243 -37.07 -5.57 -4.67
C ASN A 243 -38.11 -5.31 -3.58
N LEU A 244 -39.04 -6.25 -3.47
CA LEU A 244 -40.13 -6.22 -2.53
C LEU A 244 -39.88 -7.26 -1.46
N LEU A 245 -40.13 -6.87 -0.22
CA LEU A 245 -40.30 -7.77 0.91
C LEU A 245 -41.76 -7.75 1.34
N PHE A 246 -42.37 -8.92 1.50
CA PHE A 246 -43.75 -9.03 1.95
C PHE A 246 -43.85 -9.44 3.41
N GLY A 247 -44.85 -8.91 4.09
CA GLY A 247 -45.23 -9.27 5.45
C GLY A 247 -46.73 -9.40 5.61
N VAL A 248 -47.16 -9.98 6.72
CA VAL A 248 -48.59 -10.11 7.07
C VAL A 248 -48.99 -8.89 7.87
N PHE A 249 -50.05 -8.22 7.44
CA PHE A 249 -50.68 -7.20 8.27
C PHE A 249 -51.62 -7.89 9.25
N ARG A 250 -51.21 -7.91 10.51
CA ARG A 250 -52.01 -8.46 11.60
C ARG A 250 -52.60 -7.33 12.44
N ALA A 251 -53.85 -7.48 12.83
CA ALA A 251 -54.45 -6.69 13.89
C ALA A 251 -55.07 -7.65 14.90
N ARG A 252 -54.92 -7.34 16.19
CA ARG A 252 -55.28 -8.27 17.27
C ARG A 252 -54.73 -9.67 17.00
N GLY A 253 -53.56 -9.84 16.40
CA GLY A 253 -52.98 -11.13 16.02
C GLY A 253 -53.69 -11.93 14.90
N GLU A 254 -54.82 -11.46 14.37
CA GLU A 254 -55.47 -12.04 13.19
C GLU A 254 -54.91 -11.38 11.91
N ALA A 255 -54.75 -12.16 10.85
CA ALA A 255 -54.33 -11.60 9.56
C ALA A 255 -55.49 -10.82 8.92
N LEU A 256 -55.32 -9.51 8.74
CA LEU A 256 -56.26 -8.65 8.02
C LEU A 256 -55.89 -8.50 6.54
N GLY A 257 -54.63 -8.77 6.20
CA GLY A 257 -54.13 -8.64 4.85
C GLY A 257 -52.62 -8.85 4.79
N PHE A 258 -52.01 -8.35 3.73
CA PHE A 258 -50.56 -8.35 3.55
C PHE A 258 -50.08 -6.92 3.31
N TYR A 259 -48.78 -6.71 3.51
CA TYR A 259 -48.12 -5.50 3.05
C TYR A 259 -46.83 -5.88 2.33
N SER A 260 -46.37 -5.01 1.44
CA SER A 260 -45.04 -5.11 0.85
C SER A 260 -44.29 -3.81 1.02
N VAL A 261 -42.99 -3.91 1.25
CA VAL A 261 -42.06 -2.80 1.24
C VAL A 261 -41.15 -2.97 0.03
N ALA A 262 -41.11 -1.96 -0.84
CA ALA A 262 -40.34 -1.97 -2.08
C ALA A 262 -39.26 -0.90 -2.05
N LEU A 263 -38.01 -1.33 -2.17
CA LEU A 263 -36.88 -0.44 -2.34
C LEU A 263 -36.41 -0.48 -3.80
N PRO A 264 -36.21 0.67 -4.45
CA PRO A 264 -35.55 0.68 -5.75
C PRO A 264 -34.14 0.13 -5.57
N ARG A 265 -33.72 -0.80 -6.42
CA ARG A 265 -32.32 -1.27 -6.44
C ARG A 265 -31.31 -0.17 -6.75
N THR A 266 -31.76 1.00 -7.22
CA THR A 266 -31.00 2.17 -7.69
C THR A 266 -29.68 1.82 -8.38
N PHE A 267 -29.68 1.82 -9.72
CA PHE A 267 -28.65 2.40 -10.62
C PHE A 267 -27.17 2.44 -10.17
N ILE A 268 -26.65 1.42 -9.48
CA ILE A 268 -25.22 1.09 -9.47
C ILE A 268 -24.96 0.00 -10.53
N GLU A 269 -25.67 0.04 -11.66
CA GLU A 269 -25.37 -0.82 -12.81
C GLU A 269 -25.02 0.00 -14.06
N ALA A 270 -25.56 1.22 -14.20
CA ALA A 270 -25.23 2.11 -15.32
C ALA A 270 -23.97 2.97 -15.12
N ARG A 271 -23.47 3.11 -13.87
CA ARG A 271 -22.14 3.70 -13.58
C ARG A 271 -21.12 2.67 -13.13
N GLU A 272 -21.53 1.46 -12.77
CA GLU A 272 -20.61 0.45 -12.24
C GLU A 272 -20.06 -0.49 -13.32
N THR A 273 -20.78 -0.75 -14.42
CA THR A 273 -20.14 -1.31 -15.62
C THR A 273 -19.05 -0.37 -16.14
N THR A 274 -19.29 0.94 -16.10
CA THR A 274 -18.27 1.93 -16.50
C THR A 274 -17.10 1.98 -15.52
N LEU A 275 -17.32 1.88 -14.21
CA LEU A 275 -16.23 1.85 -13.22
C LEU A 275 -15.47 0.53 -13.24
N ARG A 276 -16.18 -0.60 -13.38
CA ARG A 276 -15.60 -1.94 -13.57
C ARG A 276 -14.78 -1.97 -14.85
N ASP A 277 -15.33 -1.57 -15.99
CA ASP A 277 -14.61 -1.56 -17.28
C ASP A 277 -13.46 -0.58 -17.26
N ARG A 278 -13.61 0.60 -16.61
CA ARG A 278 -12.48 1.53 -16.41
C ARG A 278 -11.40 0.95 -15.50
N MET A 279 -11.76 0.28 -14.41
CA MET A 279 -10.78 -0.37 -13.54
C MET A 279 -10.08 -1.53 -14.25
N VAL A 280 -10.84 -2.38 -14.95
CA VAL A 280 -10.27 -3.47 -15.77
C VAL A 280 -9.34 -2.90 -16.84
N LEU A 281 -9.72 -1.81 -17.52
CA LEU A 281 -8.88 -1.15 -18.51
C LEU A 281 -7.62 -0.53 -17.88
N VAL A 282 -7.74 0.15 -16.74
CA VAL A 282 -6.60 0.69 -16.00
C VAL A 282 -5.63 -0.43 -15.59
N PHE A 283 -6.14 -1.55 -15.05
CA PHE A 283 -5.30 -2.69 -14.70
C PHE A 283 -4.72 -3.39 -15.94
N ALA A 284 -5.50 -3.54 -17.01
CA ALA A 284 -5.05 -4.15 -18.26
C ALA A 284 -3.95 -3.33 -18.95
N VAL A 285 -3.89 -2.02 -18.74
CA VAL A 285 -2.82 -1.15 -19.26
C VAL A 285 -1.66 -1.04 -18.27
N ALA A 286 -1.93 -0.80 -16.99
CA ALA A 286 -0.88 -0.59 -15.98
C ALA A 286 -0.02 -1.84 -15.77
N LEU A 287 -0.61 -3.02 -15.83
CA LEU A 287 0.08 -4.27 -15.51
C LEU A 287 1.14 -4.64 -16.58
N PRO A 288 0.83 -4.65 -17.89
CA PRO A 288 1.86 -4.78 -18.93
C PRO A 288 2.92 -3.68 -18.86
N LEU A 289 2.54 -2.45 -18.47
CA LEU A 289 3.46 -1.32 -18.39
C LEU A 289 4.49 -1.52 -17.26
N VAL A 290 4.06 -2.01 -16.09
CA VAL A 290 4.97 -2.41 -14.99
C VAL A 290 5.89 -3.54 -15.43
N PHE A 291 5.37 -4.57 -16.11
CA PHE A 291 6.21 -5.66 -16.64
C PHE A 291 7.20 -5.17 -17.69
N ALA A 292 6.79 -4.27 -18.58
CA ALA A 292 7.64 -3.70 -19.61
C ALA A 292 8.77 -2.85 -19.00
N ILE A 293 8.45 -1.99 -18.02
CA ILE A 293 9.45 -1.22 -17.28
C ILE A 293 10.42 -2.17 -16.55
N GLY A 294 9.90 -3.14 -15.80
CA GLY A 294 10.72 -4.10 -15.08
C GLY A 294 11.65 -4.89 -16.01
N TYR A 295 11.14 -5.37 -17.13
CA TYR A 295 11.91 -6.08 -18.15
C TYR A 295 13.00 -5.19 -18.78
N PHE A 296 12.66 -3.95 -19.12
CA PHE A 296 13.60 -3.02 -19.73
C PHE A 296 14.72 -2.61 -18.78
N THR A 297 14.38 -2.31 -17.52
CA THR A 297 15.36 -1.98 -16.47
C THR A 297 16.27 -3.18 -16.18
N ALA A 298 15.71 -4.38 -15.99
CA ALA A 298 16.50 -5.58 -15.75
C ALA A 298 17.47 -5.89 -16.91
N ASN A 299 17.00 -5.78 -18.16
CA ASN A 299 17.83 -6.04 -19.33
C ASN A 299 18.95 -4.99 -19.49
N THR A 300 18.67 -3.73 -19.20
CA THR A 300 19.67 -2.64 -19.28
C THR A 300 20.77 -2.83 -18.24
N ILE A 301 20.40 -3.12 -16.99
CA ILE A 301 21.37 -3.38 -15.91
C ILE A 301 22.20 -4.62 -16.23
N THR A 302 21.55 -5.73 -16.60
CA THR A 302 22.23 -7.00 -16.89
C THR A 302 23.26 -6.84 -18.01
N LYS A 303 22.91 -6.15 -19.11
CA LYS A 303 23.85 -5.90 -20.22
C LYS A 303 25.06 -5.07 -19.79
N ARG A 304 24.85 -3.99 -19.00
CA ARG A 304 25.96 -3.14 -18.53
C ARG A 304 26.89 -3.88 -17.59
N VAL A 305 26.34 -4.68 -16.67
CA VAL A 305 27.13 -5.53 -15.76
C VAL A 305 27.90 -6.58 -16.53
N GLN A 306 27.30 -7.19 -17.55
CA GLN A 306 27.96 -8.18 -18.39
C GLN A 306 29.13 -7.55 -19.18
N HIS A 307 28.96 -6.35 -19.73
CA HIS A 307 30.06 -5.63 -20.39
C HIS A 307 31.21 -5.27 -19.43
N LEU A 308 30.91 -4.88 -18.19
CA LEU A 308 31.94 -4.66 -17.17
C LEU A 308 32.70 -5.95 -16.85
N MET A 309 31.98 -7.06 -16.72
CA MET A 309 32.58 -8.37 -16.47
C MET A 309 33.50 -8.78 -17.62
N GLU A 310 33.07 -8.64 -18.86
CA GLU A 310 33.87 -8.95 -20.06
C GLU A 310 35.15 -8.12 -20.13
N ASN A 311 35.07 -6.81 -19.87
CA ASN A 311 36.24 -5.94 -19.86
C ASN A 311 37.19 -6.24 -18.70
N ALA A 312 36.66 -6.51 -17.50
CA ALA A 312 37.49 -6.93 -16.37
C ALA A 312 38.23 -8.24 -16.66
N MET A 313 37.58 -9.21 -17.33
CA MET A 313 38.22 -10.45 -17.78
C MET A 313 39.32 -10.19 -18.82
N ALA A 314 39.09 -9.28 -19.78
CA ALA A 314 40.10 -8.91 -20.77
C ALA A 314 41.35 -8.28 -20.12
N VAL A 315 41.15 -7.36 -19.16
CA VAL A 315 42.23 -6.75 -18.39
C VAL A 315 42.98 -7.79 -17.56
N ALA A 316 42.27 -8.73 -16.93
CA ALA A 316 42.89 -9.84 -16.19
C ALA A 316 43.72 -10.77 -17.10
N SER A 317 43.36 -10.88 -18.39
CA SER A 317 44.13 -11.64 -19.39
C SER A 317 45.33 -10.89 -19.97
N GLY A 318 45.58 -9.65 -19.54
CA GLY A 318 46.72 -8.82 -19.97
C GLY A 318 46.42 -7.85 -21.13
N ASP A 319 45.18 -7.78 -21.61
CA ASP A 319 44.76 -6.78 -22.60
C ASP A 319 44.33 -5.48 -21.92
N PHE A 320 45.27 -4.54 -21.79
CA PHE A 320 45.02 -3.22 -21.20
C PHE A 320 44.54 -2.16 -22.20
N THR A 321 44.22 -2.56 -23.45
CA THR A 321 43.75 -1.63 -24.49
C THR A 321 42.23 -1.42 -24.45
N ARG A 322 41.50 -2.40 -23.91
CA ARG A 322 40.04 -2.37 -23.74
C ARG A 322 39.59 -1.28 -22.77
N ARG A 323 38.43 -0.68 -23.05
CA ARG A 323 37.77 0.33 -22.22
C ARG A 323 36.31 -0.03 -22.03
N THR A 324 35.73 0.40 -20.91
CA THR A 324 34.35 0.05 -20.58
C THR A 324 33.32 0.80 -21.43
N GLU A 325 33.61 2.05 -21.81
CA GLU A 325 32.73 2.94 -22.61
C GLU A 325 31.30 3.12 -22.02
N ILE A 326 31.11 2.80 -20.74
CA ILE A 326 29.81 2.94 -20.07
C ILE A 326 29.70 4.37 -19.52
N VAL A 327 28.80 5.16 -20.14
CA VAL A 327 28.42 6.49 -19.65
C VAL A 327 27.12 6.35 -18.87
N SER A 328 27.20 6.49 -17.55
CA SER A 328 26.07 6.39 -16.63
C SER A 328 26.34 7.19 -15.37
N ASP A 329 25.32 7.85 -14.82
CA ASP A 329 25.44 8.68 -13.61
C ASP A 329 25.13 7.90 -12.32
N ASP A 330 25.09 6.56 -12.40
CA ASP A 330 24.81 5.64 -11.30
C ASP A 330 26.11 4.98 -10.76
N GLU A 331 25.95 4.08 -9.79
CA GLU A 331 27.04 3.31 -9.20
C GLU A 331 27.76 2.45 -10.25
N ILE A 332 27.05 2.01 -11.30
CA ILE A 332 27.63 1.23 -12.40
C ILE A 332 28.59 2.09 -13.22
N GLY A 333 28.24 3.35 -13.52
CA GLY A 333 29.14 4.28 -14.21
C GLY A 333 30.36 4.67 -13.37
N SER A 334 30.18 4.84 -12.06
CA SER A 334 31.27 5.09 -11.12
C SER A 334 32.26 3.91 -11.08
N LEU A 335 31.74 2.68 -11.09
CA LEU A 335 32.55 1.46 -11.16
C LEU A 335 33.28 1.34 -12.50
N ALA A 336 32.61 1.64 -13.61
CA ALA A 336 33.19 1.63 -14.96
C ALA A 336 34.40 2.57 -15.05
N THR A 337 34.25 3.80 -14.55
CA THR A 337 35.31 4.81 -14.51
C THR A 337 36.49 4.35 -13.67
N SER A 338 36.22 3.73 -12.52
CA SER A 338 37.27 3.20 -11.64
C SER A 338 38.05 2.04 -12.28
N LEU A 339 37.36 1.15 -12.99
CA LEU A 339 37.96 0.06 -13.76
C LEU A 339 38.85 0.58 -14.89
N ASP A 340 38.40 1.60 -15.64
CA ASP A 340 39.19 2.23 -16.69
C ASP A 340 40.46 2.92 -16.12
N HIS A 341 40.35 3.62 -14.99
CA HIS A 341 41.50 4.22 -14.31
C HIS A 341 42.54 3.18 -13.85
N MET A 342 42.08 2.05 -13.31
CA MET A 342 42.96 0.93 -12.96
C MET A 342 43.65 0.37 -14.21
N THR A 343 42.91 0.17 -15.29
CA THR A 343 43.44 -0.35 -16.57
C THR A 343 44.52 0.55 -17.17
N VAL A 344 44.30 1.87 -17.16
CA VAL A 344 45.30 2.86 -17.60
C VAL A 344 46.55 2.84 -16.71
N SER A 345 46.37 2.64 -15.41
CA SER A 345 47.50 2.55 -14.47
C SER A 345 48.31 1.29 -14.70
N LEU A 346 47.66 0.13 -14.85
CA LEU A 346 48.30 -1.14 -15.19
C LEU A 346 49.07 -1.05 -16.51
N ALA A 347 48.48 -0.48 -17.57
CA ALA A 347 49.16 -0.26 -18.85
C ALA A 347 50.43 0.59 -18.71
N ARG A 348 50.38 1.65 -17.90
CA ARG A 348 51.55 2.51 -17.64
C ARG A 348 52.62 1.75 -16.84
N TYR A 349 52.22 0.98 -15.84
CA TYR A 349 53.16 0.17 -15.04
C TYR A 349 53.85 -0.89 -15.90
N THR A 350 53.12 -1.59 -16.78
CA THR A 350 53.72 -2.60 -17.67
C THR A 350 54.63 -1.98 -18.72
N HIS A 351 54.25 -0.84 -19.32
CA HIS A 351 55.14 -0.11 -20.23
C HIS A 351 56.41 0.42 -19.54
N ALA A 352 56.29 0.96 -18.32
CA ALA A 352 57.44 1.41 -17.55
C ALA A 352 58.37 0.25 -17.15
N LEU A 353 57.80 -0.90 -16.82
CA LEU A 353 58.56 -2.11 -16.54
C LEU A 353 59.30 -2.61 -17.78
N GLN A 354 58.62 -2.66 -18.94
CA GLN A 354 59.24 -3.02 -20.21
C GLN A 354 60.39 -2.08 -20.58
N LYS A 355 60.18 -0.77 -20.44
CA LYS A 355 61.24 0.23 -20.70
C LYS A 355 62.46 0.03 -19.81
N ARG A 356 62.26 -0.29 -18.52
CA ARG A 356 63.39 -0.61 -17.61
C ARG A 356 64.12 -1.89 -18.03
N ILE A 357 63.38 -2.90 -18.50
CA ILE A 357 63.97 -4.13 -19.03
C ILE A 357 64.80 -3.82 -20.28
N ASP A 358 64.27 -3.00 -21.21
CA ASP A 358 64.96 -2.60 -22.44
C ASP A 358 66.22 -1.75 -22.13
N GLU A 359 66.13 -0.79 -21.19
CA GLU A 359 67.25 0.02 -20.71
C GLU A 359 68.35 -0.86 -20.09
N LEU A 360 67.99 -1.82 -19.23
CA LEU A 360 68.95 -2.78 -18.65
C LEU A 360 69.61 -3.62 -19.76
N THR A 361 68.83 -4.11 -20.73
CA THR A 361 69.34 -4.93 -21.84
C THR A 361 70.32 -4.15 -22.72
N ALA A 362 70.03 -2.89 -23.04
CA ALA A 362 70.95 -2.01 -23.77
C ALA A 362 72.24 -1.70 -22.99
N LEU A 363 72.14 -1.57 -21.65
CA LEU A 363 73.30 -1.40 -20.75
C LEU A 363 74.20 -2.64 -20.75
N TYR A 364 73.60 -3.84 -20.79
CA TYR A 364 74.33 -5.11 -20.93
C TYR A 364 75.02 -5.25 -22.29
N GLU A 365 74.37 -4.92 -23.40
CA GLU A 365 74.97 -4.98 -24.74
C GLU A 365 76.12 -3.98 -24.90
N GLY A 366 76.00 -2.76 -24.36
CA GLY A 366 77.05 -1.73 -24.36
C GLY A 366 78.33 -2.14 -23.61
N SER A 367 78.21 -2.97 -22.57
CA SER A 367 79.37 -3.48 -21.81
C SER A 367 80.18 -4.54 -22.57
N THR A 368 79.60 -5.24 -23.54
CA THR A 368 80.29 -6.31 -24.28
C THR A 368 81.04 -5.82 -25.52
N ALA A 369 80.64 -4.68 -26.09
CA ALA A 369 81.27 -4.09 -27.28
C ALA A 369 82.66 -3.44 -27.02
N VAL A 370 83.01 -3.15 -25.76
CA VAL A 370 84.27 -2.46 -25.40
C VAL A 370 85.48 -3.43 -25.33
N THR A 371 85.28 -4.75 -25.28
CA THR A 371 86.35 -5.70 -24.93
C THR A 371 87.12 -6.31 -26.12
N ILE A 372 86.71 -6.08 -27.38
CA ILE A 372 87.30 -6.81 -28.53
C ILE A 372 88.27 -5.97 -29.40
N ARG A 373 88.43 -4.65 -29.18
CA ARG A 373 89.09 -3.77 -30.18
C ARG A 373 90.45 -3.15 -29.81
N SER A 374 91.17 -3.64 -28.81
CA SER A 374 92.54 -3.14 -28.56
C SER A 374 93.49 -4.26 -28.14
N GLY A 375 94.32 -4.70 -29.07
CA GLY A 375 95.51 -5.49 -28.79
C GLY A 375 96.49 -4.66 -27.96
N LEU A 376 96.87 -5.16 -26.78
CA LEU A 376 97.84 -4.53 -25.90
C LEU A 376 99.22 -4.53 -26.57
N ASN A 377 99.64 -3.36 -27.05
CA ASN A 377 100.99 -3.11 -27.54
C ASN A 377 101.93 -2.92 -26.33
N LEU A 378 103.07 -3.63 -26.33
CA LEU A 378 103.99 -3.74 -25.19
C LEU A 378 104.47 -2.37 -24.68
N GLU A 379 104.59 -1.37 -25.56
CA GLU A 379 104.91 0.02 -25.21
C GLU A 379 103.91 0.66 -24.24
N HIS A 380 102.59 0.45 -24.42
CA HIS A 380 101.56 1.06 -23.55
C HIS A 380 101.51 0.40 -22.16
N VAL A 381 101.85 -0.89 -22.07
CA VAL A 381 101.93 -1.60 -20.79
C VAL A 381 103.14 -1.13 -20.00
N LEU A 382 104.29 -0.98 -20.65
CA LEU A 382 105.52 -0.53 -20.01
C LEU A 382 105.41 0.90 -19.48
N GLU A 383 104.74 1.79 -20.22
CA GLU A 383 104.49 3.17 -19.80
C GLU A 383 103.45 3.26 -18.65
N ALA A 384 102.42 2.42 -18.68
CA ALA A 384 101.45 2.31 -17.58
C ALA A 384 102.09 1.75 -16.29
N VAL A 385 103.04 0.82 -16.40
CA VAL A 385 103.77 0.24 -15.27
C VAL A 385 104.73 1.26 -14.65
N THR A 386 105.52 1.99 -15.43
CA THR A 386 106.41 3.04 -14.90
C THR A 386 105.60 4.19 -14.27
N GLY A 387 104.48 4.57 -14.88
CA GLY A 387 103.55 5.56 -14.31
C GLY A 387 102.94 5.13 -12.97
N SER A 388 102.49 3.88 -12.87
CA SER A 388 101.90 3.34 -11.63
C SER A 388 102.93 3.12 -10.52
N LEU A 389 104.17 2.75 -10.85
CA LEU A 389 105.22 2.53 -9.84
C LEU A 389 105.64 3.84 -9.13
N LYS A 390 105.55 4.97 -9.82
CA LYS A 390 105.80 6.31 -9.25
C LYS A 390 104.81 6.66 -8.13
N GLU A 391 103.56 6.19 -8.22
CA GLU A 391 102.56 6.42 -7.17
C GLU A 391 102.78 5.52 -5.95
N VAL A 392 103.37 4.33 -6.13
CA VAL A 392 103.56 3.35 -5.05
C VAL A 392 104.85 3.60 -4.25
N ILE A 393 105.93 4.01 -4.89
CA ILE A 393 107.26 4.17 -4.25
C ILE A 393 107.61 5.66 -4.16
N ARG A 394 107.30 6.29 -3.02
CA ARG A 394 107.65 7.69 -2.77
C ARG A 394 109.15 7.83 -2.44
N GLY A 395 109.85 8.72 -3.15
CA GLY A 395 111.24 9.09 -2.89
C GLY A 395 112.26 8.64 -3.94
N THR A 396 111.82 8.19 -5.11
CA THR A 396 112.70 7.75 -6.22
C THR A 396 112.74 8.81 -7.31
N ASP A 397 113.93 9.30 -7.68
CA ASP A 397 114.11 10.38 -8.65
C ASP A 397 113.95 9.94 -10.11
N ASP A 398 114.21 8.66 -10.42
CA ASP A 398 113.96 8.06 -11.74
C ASP A 398 113.76 6.53 -11.63
N VAL A 399 112.95 5.94 -12.51
CA VAL A 399 112.75 4.50 -12.65
C VAL A 399 113.01 4.13 -14.10
N VAL A 400 114.02 3.28 -14.32
CA VAL A 400 114.38 2.78 -15.64
C VAL A 400 114.13 1.28 -15.71
N VAL A 401 113.35 0.85 -16.70
CA VAL A 401 113.13 -0.56 -17.01
C VAL A 401 114.18 -1.00 -18.02
N TYR A 402 115.03 -1.95 -17.62
CA TYR A 402 115.96 -2.60 -18.53
C TYR A 402 115.43 -3.99 -18.93
N LEU A 403 115.63 -4.35 -20.19
CA LEU A 403 115.39 -5.70 -20.70
C LEU A 403 116.72 -6.34 -21.10
N LEU A 404 116.83 -7.65 -20.89
CA LEU A 404 117.99 -8.42 -21.37
C LEU A 404 117.99 -8.39 -22.90
N ASP A 405 119.17 -8.24 -23.50
CA ASP A 405 119.36 -8.49 -24.92
C ASP A 405 119.20 -9.99 -25.24
N GLU A 406 119.01 -10.34 -26.52
CA GLU A 406 118.78 -11.74 -26.93
C GLU A 406 119.97 -12.66 -26.63
N SER A 407 121.18 -12.10 -26.47
CA SER A 407 122.37 -12.85 -26.08
C SER A 407 122.48 -13.09 -24.56
N GLY A 408 121.63 -12.42 -23.77
CA GLY A 408 121.54 -12.52 -22.32
C GLY A 408 122.73 -11.93 -21.56
N GLN A 409 123.55 -11.13 -22.23
CA GLN A 409 124.79 -10.57 -21.67
C GLN A 409 124.67 -9.08 -21.32
N PHE A 410 123.74 -8.36 -21.93
CA PHE A 410 123.55 -6.93 -21.73
C PHE A 410 122.13 -6.59 -21.31
N LEU A 411 121.99 -5.60 -20.42
CA LEU A 411 120.71 -4.96 -20.10
C LEU A 411 120.60 -3.66 -20.89
N LEU A 412 119.55 -3.58 -21.73
CA LEU A 412 119.25 -2.42 -22.55
C LEU A 412 118.07 -1.64 -21.95
N PRO A 413 118.18 -0.31 -21.78
CA PRO A 413 117.10 0.50 -21.23
C PRO A 413 115.94 0.58 -22.24
N ARG A 414 114.71 0.32 -21.78
CA ARG A 414 113.49 0.31 -22.63
C ARG A 414 112.47 1.38 -22.27
N ALA A 415 112.43 1.83 -21.02
CA ALA A 415 111.60 2.95 -20.58
C ALA A 415 112.27 3.67 -19.40
N SER A 416 112.23 5.00 -19.36
CA SER A 416 112.67 5.88 -18.24
C SER A 416 111.64 6.98 -18.05
N ILE A 417 111.51 7.50 -16.82
CA ILE A 417 110.49 8.48 -16.46
C ILE A 417 110.97 9.92 -16.71
N THR A 418 112.27 10.23 -16.65
CA THR A 418 112.71 11.65 -16.55
C THR A 418 113.84 12.11 -17.49
N THR A 419 114.57 11.26 -18.22
CA THR A 419 115.59 11.75 -19.20
C THR A 419 115.83 10.80 -20.39
N PRO A 420 115.55 11.21 -21.65
CA PRO A 420 115.88 10.42 -22.83
C PRO A 420 117.23 10.85 -23.43
N ALA A 421 118.16 9.90 -23.58
CA ALA A 421 118.80 9.56 -24.87
C ALA A 421 120.12 8.79 -24.77
N ASP A 422 120.85 8.76 -23.64
CA ASP A 422 122.17 8.06 -23.57
C ASP A 422 122.39 7.33 -22.23
N LEU A 423 121.43 6.50 -21.81
CA LEU A 423 121.63 5.62 -20.66
C LEU A 423 122.56 4.46 -21.05
N PRO A 424 123.65 4.21 -20.32
CA PRO A 424 124.60 3.16 -20.69
C PRO A 424 123.95 1.78 -20.56
N SER A 425 124.27 0.89 -21.50
CA SER A 425 123.96 -0.53 -21.37
C SER A 425 124.79 -1.12 -20.23
N LEU A 426 124.14 -1.90 -19.37
CA LEU A 426 124.79 -2.51 -18.21
C LEU A 426 125.24 -3.93 -18.58
N ALA A 427 126.52 -4.20 -18.37
CA ALA A 427 127.13 -5.52 -18.57
C ALA A 427 127.34 -6.23 -17.23
N PHE A 428 127.26 -7.55 -17.25
CA PHE A 428 127.53 -8.39 -16.08
C PHE A 428 128.97 -8.90 -16.10
N GLU A 429 129.67 -8.80 -14.95
CA GLU A 429 130.93 -9.53 -14.73
C GLU A 429 130.65 -10.76 -13.86
N GLU A 430 131.13 -11.92 -14.29
CA GLU A 430 130.88 -13.21 -13.64
C GLU A 430 132.15 -13.65 -12.90
N LYS A 431 132.16 -13.53 -11.56
CA LYS A 431 133.23 -14.05 -10.69
C LYS A 431 132.63 -15.11 -9.77
N GLY A 432 132.74 -16.36 -10.20
CA GLY A 432 132.11 -17.50 -9.53
C GLY A 432 130.58 -17.50 -9.71
N SER A 433 129.83 -18.02 -8.74
CA SER A 433 128.36 -18.18 -8.81
C SER A 433 127.56 -16.89 -8.58
N ILE A 434 128.21 -15.72 -8.57
CA ILE A 434 127.57 -14.42 -8.32
C ILE A 434 127.87 -13.50 -9.53
N ARG A 435 126.80 -13.01 -10.17
CA ARG A 435 126.89 -11.96 -11.21
C ARG A 435 126.84 -10.59 -10.55
N THR A 436 127.87 -9.79 -10.75
CA THR A 436 127.96 -8.44 -10.18
C THR A 436 127.80 -7.42 -11.30
N MET A 437 126.89 -6.46 -11.13
CA MET A 437 126.72 -5.34 -12.06
C MET A 437 127.86 -4.34 -11.87
N LEU A 438 128.56 -4.00 -12.96
CA LEU A 438 129.55 -2.93 -12.97
C LEU A 438 128.86 -1.63 -13.38
N ALA A 439 128.69 -0.69 -12.45
CA ALA A 439 128.30 0.68 -12.75
C ALA A 439 129.52 1.61 -12.57
N PRO A 440 129.88 2.43 -13.57
CA PRO A 440 130.89 3.47 -13.40
C PRO A 440 130.32 4.63 -12.56
N ALA A 441 130.60 4.62 -11.26
CA ALA A 441 130.16 5.65 -10.30
C ALA A 441 130.98 6.95 -10.37
N LYS A 442 130.35 8.08 -10.03
CA LYS A 442 131.03 9.20 -9.35
C LYS A 442 130.35 9.44 -7.98
N PRO A 443 131.11 9.57 -6.88
CA PRO A 443 130.55 9.69 -5.55
C PRO A 443 130.17 11.13 -5.21
N GLN A 444 129.04 11.33 -4.54
CA GLN A 444 128.82 12.44 -3.62
C GLN A 444 128.11 11.93 -2.36
N ALA A 445 128.68 12.24 -1.20
CA ALA A 445 128.05 12.08 0.11
C ALA A 445 127.22 13.36 0.42
N ILE A 446 126.14 13.34 1.21
CA ILE A 446 126.20 13.44 2.69
C ILE A 446 124.81 13.16 3.34
N GLN A 447 124.91 12.41 4.45
CA GLN A 447 124.16 12.24 5.73
C GLN A 447 122.63 12.38 5.91
N LEU A 448 122.14 11.38 6.65
CA LEU A 448 120.84 11.25 7.30
C LEU A 448 120.66 12.20 8.51
N ALA A 449 119.45 12.75 8.65
CA ALA A 449 118.73 12.77 9.92
C ALA A 449 117.21 12.88 9.69
N ASP A 450 116.49 11.99 10.35
CA ASP A 450 115.14 12.14 10.89
C ASP A 450 113.90 12.04 9.98
N ILE A 451 113.53 10.77 9.86
CA ILE A 451 112.16 10.22 9.91
C ILE A 451 111.26 10.90 10.95
N GLY A 452 109.98 11.07 10.61
CA GLY A 452 108.84 11.15 11.53
C GLY A 452 107.57 11.53 10.75
N ALA A 453 106.68 10.58 10.37
CA ALA A 453 105.60 9.98 11.17
C ALA A 453 104.75 11.02 11.93
N HIS A 454 103.42 11.03 11.94
CA HIS A 454 102.31 10.36 11.25
C HIS A 454 101.04 11.11 11.74
N SER A 455 99.87 10.77 11.18
CA SER A 455 98.59 10.62 11.91
C SER A 455 97.55 11.76 12.02
N LEU A 456 96.47 11.56 11.23
CA LEU A 456 95.03 11.47 11.60
C LEU A 456 94.29 12.68 12.23
N ASN A 457 93.19 13.11 11.58
CA ASN A 457 91.84 12.74 12.02
C ASN A 457 90.71 13.22 11.10
N GLY A 458 89.76 12.33 10.83
CA GLY A 458 88.43 12.62 10.29
C GLY A 458 87.40 11.57 10.75
N THR A 459 86.18 12.04 11.03
CA THR A 459 84.88 11.33 11.24
C THR A 459 84.58 10.64 12.59
N PHE A 460 83.36 10.88 13.14
CA PHE A 460 82.38 9.83 13.54
C PHE A 460 81.03 10.36 14.08
N LYS A 461 79.92 9.76 13.58
CA LYS A 461 78.64 9.36 14.24
C LYS A 461 77.62 9.04 13.11
N GLY A 462 76.85 7.96 13.04
CA GLY A 462 76.59 6.79 13.89
C GLY A 462 75.11 6.36 13.67
N TRP A 463 74.88 5.13 13.17
CA TRP A 463 73.57 4.48 12.96
C TRP A 463 73.28 3.46 14.08
N LEU A 464 72.00 3.24 14.44
CA LEU A 464 71.50 2.05 15.14
C LEU A 464 69.97 1.85 14.96
N LEU A 465 69.58 0.58 14.81
CA LEU A 465 68.26 -0.11 14.73
C LEU A 465 67.52 -0.16 16.11
N PRO A 466 66.45 -0.97 16.39
CA PRO A 466 65.45 -1.76 15.60
C PRO A 466 63.96 -1.64 16.08
N GLY A 467 63.01 -2.38 15.44
CA GLY A 467 62.11 -3.33 16.14
C GLY A 467 60.65 -2.97 16.54
N ASP A 468 59.70 -3.58 15.81
CA ASP A 468 58.33 -4.11 16.09
C ASP A 468 57.50 -3.85 17.37
N ASP A 469 56.17 -4.00 17.18
CA ASP A 469 55.08 -4.40 18.12
C ASP A 469 54.55 -3.35 19.13
N CYS A 470 53.29 -3.37 19.62
CA CYS A 470 51.99 -3.99 19.31
C CYS A 470 50.96 -3.30 20.25
N ALA A 471 49.65 -3.47 20.03
CA ALA A 471 48.57 -3.22 21.03
C ALA A 471 48.86 -3.98 22.35
N PRO A 472 48.35 -3.65 23.58
CA PRO A 472 46.92 -3.45 23.92
C PRO A 472 46.60 -2.58 25.19
N HIS A 473 45.33 -2.26 25.51
CA HIS A 473 44.82 -1.86 26.87
C HIS A 473 43.28 -1.98 26.90
N CYS A 474 42.60 -2.86 27.66
CA CYS A 474 42.31 -2.92 29.13
C CYS A 474 41.66 -1.64 29.72
N ARG A 475 40.61 -1.63 30.57
CA ARG A 475 39.79 -2.67 31.25
C ARG A 475 38.60 -2.02 32.00
N SER A 476 37.56 -2.81 32.24
CA SER A 476 36.54 -2.81 33.33
C SER A 476 35.77 -1.53 33.71
N GLY A 477 34.44 -1.60 33.56
CA GLY A 477 33.46 -0.78 34.27
C GLY A 477 32.30 -1.66 34.78
N ASN A 478 32.04 -1.59 36.09
CA ASN A 478 30.92 -2.22 36.78
C ASN A 478 29.86 -1.14 37.10
N SER A 479 28.64 -1.59 37.39
CA SER A 479 27.55 -0.95 38.16
C SER A 479 26.85 0.32 37.63
N GLY A 480 25.65 0.10 37.06
CA GLY A 480 24.32 0.64 37.42
C GLY A 480 24.11 2.11 37.80
N HIS A 481 23.00 2.70 37.31
CA HIS A 481 22.00 3.43 38.11
C HIS A 481 20.76 3.83 37.25
N ALA A 482 19.58 3.39 37.68
CA ALA A 482 18.31 4.15 37.61
C ALA A 482 18.26 5.11 38.83
N PRO A 483 17.22 5.95 39.11
CA PRO A 483 15.90 6.20 38.49
C PRO A 483 15.70 7.71 38.14
N GLY A 484 14.62 8.23 37.56
CA GLY A 484 13.25 8.37 38.07
C GLY A 484 12.66 9.76 37.67
N TYR A 485 11.33 9.81 37.57
CA TYR A 485 10.37 10.91 37.27
C TYR A 485 10.56 12.23 38.06
N PRO A 486 9.92 13.38 37.69
CA PRO A 486 8.46 13.60 37.63
C PRO A 486 7.88 14.12 36.30
#